data_AF-A0A420XWK6-F1
#
_entry.id   AF-A0A420XWK6-F1
#
_cell.length_a   1.000
_cell.length_b   1.000
_cell.length_c   1.000
_cell.angle_alpha   90.00
_cell.angle_beta   90.00
_cell.angle_gamma   90.00
#
_symmetry.space_group_name_H-M   'P 1'
#
loop_
_entity.id
_entity.type
_entity.pdbx_description
1 polymer ?
#
loop_
_entity_poly.entity_id
_entity_poly.type
_entity_poly.pdbx_seq_one_letter_code
_entity_poly.pdbx_strand_id
1 'polypeptide(L)'
;MMAESDPLQTPGAHENGDVTLGPSCNKIIQDYLLEHDETFRHLREIREQGWKNTEADDHFKRNREVADNSKSNAKTRVHFFKMMVAVGCELDKHTQALSNIGRNNQRPVVLDLCMAPGGFSAAVLKVNPTASLHGITLPSELGGHELLLAHKDLNVLSMDITLLAAEMGIKPEDVPKDHPDAGMFVFTRPFPDIKADLVFCDGQVLRPHAEHRADYRQNTEATRLDSAQLVLGLNRIKPGGTMIILCHRLEAWHTTNLIYKFSRFSNIRVHKAKTSHQVKSSFYLIATKVQPESEEARRAVERWKRAWRRTTFWGSELAEEEDGKDPTIVDGGDRVEDVLEAFGGRLIELGRPVWRLQANAIQNSWWFKKQK
;
A
#
# COMPACT_ATOMS: atom_id res chain seq x y z
N MET A 1 15.24 -12.62 3.26
CA MET A 1 14.81 -11.39 2.55
C MET A 1 13.44 -11.64 1.95
N MET A 2 12.37 -11.13 2.58
CA MET A 2 10.99 -10.94 2.07
C MET A 2 9.95 -10.87 3.20
N ALA A 3 10.36 -10.89 4.48
CA ALA A 3 9.56 -10.28 5.55
C ALA A 3 9.66 -8.75 5.45
N GLU A 4 9.10 -8.17 4.39
CA GLU A 4 8.17 -7.05 4.63
C GLU A 4 7.08 -7.69 5.49
N SER A 5 6.80 -7.12 6.67
CA SER A 5 5.77 -7.59 7.63
C SER A 5 4.77 -8.54 6.97
N ASP A 6 4.96 -9.83 7.17
CA ASP A 6 3.99 -10.84 6.74
C ASP A 6 2.94 -10.87 7.84
N PRO A 7 1.74 -10.30 7.63
CA PRO A 7 0.65 -10.46 8.58
C PRO A 7 0.02 -11.86 8.41
N LEU A 8 0.48 -12.64 7.42
CA LEU A 8 -0.05 -13.93 7.00
C LEU A 8 1.02 -15.03 7.09
N GLN A 9 1.83 -15.01 8.16
CA GLN A 9 2.37 -16.26 8.66
C GLN A 9 1.18 -17.15 9.01
N THR A 10 0.99 -18.23 8.26
CA THR A 10 0.11 -19.34 8.61
C THR A 10 0.23 -19.63 10.11
N PRO A 11 -0.88 -19.63 10.87
CA PRO A 11 -0.85 -20.04 12.27
C PRO A 11 -0.25 -21.44 12.35
N GLY A 12 0.60 -21.65 13.36
CA GLY A 12 1.14 -22.96 13.68
C GLY A 12 0.03 -24.01 13.70
N ALA A 13 0.35 -25.16 13.14
CA ALA A 13 -0.49 -26.35 13.20
C ALA A 13 -0.83 -26.65 14.67
N HIS A 14 -2.05 -26.31 15.07
CA HIS A 14 -2.72 -27.04 16.13
C HIS A 14 -3.46 -28.19 15.44
N GLU A 15 -2.97 -29.40 15.71
CA GLU A 15 -3.61 -30.65 15.37
C GLU A 15 -5.06 -30.62 15.87
N ASN A 16 -6.03 -30.66 14.95
CA ASN A 16 -7.22 -31.51 14.98
C ASN A 16 -8.19 -31.11 13.85
N GLY A 17 -8.47 -32.08 12.96
CA GLY A 17 -9.57 -32.00 11.98
C GLY A 17 -9.11 -31.88 10.53
N ASP A 18 -9.14 -33.00 9.81
CA ASP A 18 -8.87 -33.12 8.38
C ASP A 18 -9.88 -32.31 7.55
N VAL A 19 -9.52 -31.07 7.21
CA VAL A 19 -10.18 -30.29 6.15
C VAL A 19 -9.16 -30.13 5.03
N THR A 20 -9.43 -30.77 3.91
CA THR A 20 -8.64 -30.62 2.67
C THR A 20 -8.81 -29.19 2.14
N LEU A 21 -7.96 -28.28 2.60
CA LEU A 21 -7.89 -26.90 2.11
C LEU A 21 -7.37 -26.91 0.67
N GLY A 22 -8.17 -26.39 -0.26
CA GLY A 22 -7.74 -26.15 -1.64
C GLY A 22 -6.52 -25.20 -1.72
N PRO A 23 -5.89 -25.07 -2.90
CA PRO A 23 -4.73 -24.20 -3.06
C PRO A 23 -5.07 -22.74 -2.73
N SER A 24 -4.17 -22.04 -2.03
CA SER A 24 -4.37 -20.62 -1.71
C SER A 24 -4.48 -19.76 -2.97
N CYS A 25 -5.21 -18.64 -2.91
CA CYS A 25 -5.34 -17.71 -4.05
C CYS A 25 -3.97 -17.26 -4.60
N ASN A 26 -2.99 -17.08 -3.72
CA ASN A 26 -1.61 -16.76 -4.10
C ASN A 26 -0.97 -17.88 -4.94
N LYS A 27 -1.21 -19.15 -4.57
CA LYS A 27 -0.69 -20.29 -5.33
C LYS A 27 -1.32 -20.34 -6.72
N ILE A 28 -2.64 -20.16 -6.83
CA ILE A 28 -3.36 -20.18 -8.11
C ILE A 28 -2.82 -19.10 -9.06
N ILE A 29 -2.64 -17.87 -8.59
CA ILE A 29 -2.05 -16.80 -9.43
C ILE A 29 -0.61 -17.13 -9.83
N GLN A 30 0.19 -17.64 -8.90
CA GLN A 30 1.59 -17.97 -9.20
C GLN A 30 1.68 -19.09 -10.24
N ASP A 31 0.87 -20.13 -10.12
CA ASP A 31 0.83 -21.24 -11.08
C ASP A 31 0.42 -20.73 -12.48
N TYR A 32 -0.63 -19.90 -12.56
CA TYR A 32 -1.04 -19.23 -13.81
C TYR A 32 0.12 -18.42 -14.42
N LEU A 33 0.78 -17.57 -13.64
CA LEU A 33 1.87 -16.73 -14.14
C LEU A 33 3.10 -17.54 -14.56
N LEU A 34 3.41 -18.64 -13.88
CA LEU A 34 4.50 -19.55 -14.26
C LEU A 34 4.22 -20.23 -15.60
N GLU A 35 2.97 -20.64 -15.84
CA GLU A 35 2.55 -21.25 -17.10
C GLU A 35 2.61 -20.25 -18.27
N HIS A 36 2.17 -19.00 -18.02
CA HIS A 36 1.90 -18.05 -19.10
C HIS A 36 2.98 -16.97 -19.35
N ASP A 37 3.97 -16.77 -18.47
CA ASP A 37 4.98 -15.72 -18.66
C ASP A 37 6.42 -16.10 -18.28
N GLU A 38 7.31 -16.05 -19.27
CA GLU A 38 8.75 -16.30 -19.10
C GLU A 38 9.45 -15.26 -18.23
N THR A 39 9.00 -14.01 -18.24
CA THR A 39 9.65 -12.95 -17.44
C THR A 39 9.37 -13.19 -15.95
N PHE A 40 8.15 -13.61 -15.60
CA PHE A 40 7.82 -14.00 -14.24
C PHE A 40 8.57 -15.25 -13.79
N ARG A 41 8.63 -16.31 -14.64
CA ARG A 41 9.45 -17.51 -14.36
C ARG A 41 10.88 -17.14 -14.04
N HIS A 42 11.49 -16.30 -14.87
CA HIS A 42 12.85 -15.83 -14.63
C HIS A 42 13.01 -15.07 -13.31
N LEU A 43 12.10 -14.16 -12.98
CA LEU A 43 12.13 -13.47 -11.69
C LEU A 43 12.03 -14.44 -10.51
N ARG A 44 11.19 -15.47 -10.60
CA ARG A 44 11.02 -16.48 -9.54
C ARG A 44 12.32 -17.24 -9.29
N GLU A 45 12.96 -17.73 -10.34
CA GLU A 45 14.27 -18.39 -10.25
C GLU A 45 15.32 -17.48 -9.59
N ILE A 46 15.40 -16.22 -10.01
CA ILE A 46 16.36 -15.25 -9.48
C ILE A 46 16.08 -14.91 -8.01
N ARG A 47 14.80 -14.81 -7.61
CA ARG A 47 14.42 -14.60 -6.20
C ARG A 47 14.78 -15.82 -5.35
N GLU A 48 14.54 -17.03 -5.83
CA GLU A 48 14.90 -18.25 -5.12
C GLU A 48 16.41 -18.37 -4.88
N GLN A 49 17.22 -18.02 -5.86
CA GLN A 49 18.68 -17.93 -5.70
C GLN A 49 19.08 -16.88 -4.66
N GLY A 50 18.44 -15.70 -4.73
CA GLY A 50 18.65 -14.63 -3.74
C GLY A 50 18.26 -15.01 -2.32
N TRP A 51 17.21 -15.83 -2.12
CA TRP A 51 16.78 -16.31 -0.80
C TRP A 51 17.76 -17.30 -0.16
N LYS A 52 18.52 -18.03 -0.97
CA LYS A 52 19.54 -18.96 -0.48
C LYS A 52 20.87 -18.25 -0.14
N ASN A 53 20.95 -16.93 -0.31
CA ASN A 53 22.16 -16.15 -0.12
C ASN A 53 22.14 -15.39 1.23
N THR A 54 23.01 -15.80 2.16
CA THR A 54 23.12 -15.20 3.49
C THR A 54 23.63 -13.76 3.48
N GLU A 55 24.49 -13.37 2.52
CA GLU A 55 24.95 -11.98 2.35
C GLU A 55 23.79 -11.06 1.95
N ALA A 56 22.84 -11.61 1.20
CA ALA A 56 21.61 -10.94 0.83
C ALA A 56 20.73 -10.70 2.07
N ASP A 57 20.63 -11.67 2.99
CA ASP A 57 19.91 -11.49 4.25
C ASP A 57 20.54 -10.42 5.14
N ASP A 58 21.86 -10.43 5.27
CA ASP A 58 22.63 -9.41 6.00
C ASP A 58 22.40 -8.01 5.43
N HIS A 59 22.43 -7.86 4.10
CA HIS A 59 22.18 -6.57 3.44
C HIS A 59 20.80 -6.01 3.83
N PHE A 60 19.76 -6.85 3.79
CA PHE A 60 18.41 -6.39 4.11
C PHE A 60 18.18 -6.20 5.61
N LYS A 61 18.88 -6.94 6.47
CA LYS A 61 18.89 -6.67 7.91
C LYS A 61 19.45 -5.28 8.20
N ARG A 62 20.62 -4.94 7.64
CA ARG A 62 21.21 -3.60 7.78
C ARG A 62 20.28 -2.49 7.24
N ASN A 63 19.64 -2.72 6.09
CA ASN A 63 18.69 -1.74 5.54
C ASN A 63 17.48 -1.50 6.46
N ARG A 64 16.96 -2.54 7.13
CA ARG A 64 15.87 -2.40 8.11
C ARG A 64 16.34 -1.62 9.33
N GLU A 65 17.50 -1.96 9.88
CA GLU A 65 18.09 -1.26 11.02
C GLU A 65 18.29 0.23 10.74
N VAL A 66 18.78 0.59 9.55
CA VAL A 66 18.96 2.00 9.14
C VAL A 66 17.60 2.70 8.98
N ALA A 67 16.59 2.03 8.41
CA ALA A 67 15.26 2.60 8.25
C ALA A 67 14.57 2.84 9.60
N ASP A 68 14.65 1.87 10.51
CA ASP A 68 14.01 1.92 11.84
C ASP A 68 14.66 2.98 12.73
N ASN A 69 15.97 3.17 12.62
CA ASN A 69 16.72 4.19 13.36
C ASN A 69 16.82 5.54 12.62
N SER A 70 16.08 5.73 11.53
CA SER A 70 16.14 6.98 10.77
C SER A 70 15.71 8.20 11.60
N LYS A 71 14.79 8.02 12.55
CA LYS A 71 14.32 9.09 13.44
C LYS A 71 15.46 9.75 14.23
N SER A 72 16.47 8.99 14.67
CA SER A 72 17.61 9.51 15.42
C SER A 72 18.74 10.06 14.55
N ASN A 73 18.66 9.95 13.22
CA ASN A 73 19.73 10.37 12.30
C ASN A 73 19.24 11.33 11.21
N ALA A 74 19.53 12.63 11.37
CA ALA A 74 19.12 13.67 10.42
C ALA A 74 19.64 13.44 8.99
N LYS A 75 20.87 12.93 8.82
CA LYS A 75 21.43 12.63 7.49
C LYS A 75 20.64 11.53 6.80
N THR A 76 20.26 10.49 7.54
CA THR A 76 19.42 9.40 7.04
C THR A 76 18.03 9.89 6.64
N ARG A 77 17.38 10.74 7.45
CA ARG A 77 16.06 11.33 7.10
C ARG A 77 16.13 12.14 5.81
N VAL A 78 17.12 13.03 5.69
CA VAL A 78 17.33 13.84 4.48
C VAL A 78 17.63 12.96 3.27
N HIS A 79 18.39 11.87 3.45
CA HIS A 79 18.65 10.91 2.38
C HIS A 79 17.37 10.25 1.89
N PHE A 80 16.51 9.72 2.78
CA PHE A 80 15.24 9.11 2.39
C PHE A 80 14.28 10.11 1.76
N PHE A 81 14.18 11.32 2.28
CA PHE A 81 13.39 12.39 1.66
C PHE A 81 13.85 12.65 0.22
N LYS A 82 15.16 12.86 -0.01
CA LYS A 82 15.71 13.08 -1.36
C LYS A 82 15.51 11.88 -2.28
N MET A 83 15.62 10.66 -1.76
CA MET A 83 15.35 9.43 -2.49
C MET A 83 13.90 9.42 -2.99
N MET A 84 12.93 9.68 -2.11
CA MET A 84 11.51 9.70 -2.47
C MET A 84 11.16 10.83 -3.42
N VAL A 85 11.79 12.01 -3.29
CA VAL A 85 11.69 13.07 -4.31
C VAL A 85 12.16 12.59 -5.67
N ALA A 86 13.30 11.89 -5.74
CA ALA A 86 13.83 11.36 -6.99
C ALA A 86 12.91 10.31 -7.60
N VAL A 87 12.34 9.41 -6.78
CA VAL A 87 11.32 8.44 -7.20
C VAL A 87 10.10 9.14 -7.79
N GLY A 88 9.57 10.18 -7.13
CA GLY A 88 8.45 10.96 -7.64
C GLY A 88 8.74 11.65 -8.98
N CYS A 89 9.95 12.23 -9.12
CA CYS A 89 10.38 12.83 -10.39
C CYS A 89 10.53 11.78 -11.51
N GLU A 90 11.07 10.60 -11.19
CA GLU A 90 11.19 9.50 -12.14
C GLU A 90 9.82 8.99 -12.59
N LEU A 91 8.90 8.80 -11.64
CA LEU A 91 7.54 8.39 -11.88
C LEU A 91 6.86 9.37 -12.84
N ASP A 92 6.92 10.67 -12.55
CA ASP A 92 6.31 11.69 -13.40
C ASP A 92 6.90 11.72 -14.81
N LYS A 93 8.22 11.62 -14.94
CA LYS A 93 8.89 11.59 -16.25
C LYS A 93 8.34 10.48 -17.17
N HIS A 94 7.92 9.34 -16.63
CA HIS A 94 7.44 8.20 -17.42
C HIS A 94 5.90 8.17 -17.58
N THR A 95 5.16 8.87 -16.72
CA THR A 95 3.72 8.66 -16.56
C THR A 95 2.91 9.95 -16.65
N GLN A 96 3.57 11.09 -16.43
CA GLN A 96 2.98 12.43 -16.31
C GLN A 96 1.90 12.52 -15.21
N ALA A 97 1.94 11.60 -14.25
CA ALA A 97 0.91 11.49 -13.21
C ALA A 97 0.93 12.66 -12.22
N LEU A 98 2.06 13.36 -12.08
CA LEU A 98 2.19 14.55 -11.24
C LEU A 98 2.01 15.82 -12.07
N SER A 99 2.55 15.90 -13.29
CA SER A 99 2.51 17.10 -14.12
C SER A 99 1.15 17.35 -14.80
N ASN A 100 0.34 16.32 -15.04
CA ASN A 100 -0.98 16.47 -15.68
C ASN A 100 -2.15 16.63 -14.66
N ILE A 101 -1.88 17.24 -13.50
CA ILE A 101 -2.89 17.54 -12.48
C ILE A 101 -3.31 19.02 -12.58
N GLY A 102 -4.51 19.39 -12.10
CA GLY A 102 -5.02 20.76 -12.20
C GLY A 102 -5.36 21.15 -13.64
N ARG A 103 -6.59 20.83 -14.07
CA ARG A 103 -7.10 21.28 -15.37
C ARG A 103 -7.62 22.72 -15.28
N ASN A 104 -7.68 23.41 -16.42
CA ASN A 104 -8.35 24.71 -16.59
C ASN A 104 -7.77 25.85 -15.71
N ASN A 105 -6.45 25.93 -15.57
CA ASN A 105 -5.74 26.93 -14.76
C ASN A 105 -6.16 26.96 -13.27
N GLN A 106 -6.77 25.89 -12.77
CA GLN A 106 -7.07 25.77 -11.35
C GLN A 106 -5.84 25.29 -10.59
N ARG A 107 -5.68 25.83 -9.39
CA ARG A 107 -4.68 25.39 -8.42
C ARG A 107 -4.91 23.92 -8.08
N PRO A 108 -3.96 23.00 -8.36
CA PRO A 108 -4.16 21.58 -8.07
C PRO A 108 -4.28 21.33 -6.56
N VAL A 109 -5.15 20.41 -6.16
CA VAL A 109 -5.25 19.94 -4.77
C VAL A 109 -4.67 18.53 -4.67
N VAL A 110 -3.74 18.33 -3.74
CA VAL A 110 -3.06 17.05 -3.52
C VAL A 110 -3.33 16.57 -2.11
N LEU A 111 -3.65 15.29 -1.97
CA LEU A 111 -3.76 14.60 -0.68
C LEU A 111 -2.66 13.54 -0.59
N ASP A 112 -1.78 13.63 0.40
CA ASP A 112 -0.71 12.68 0.64
C ASP A 112 -0.97 11.92 1.95
N LEU A 113 -1.41 10.67 1.83
CA LEU A 113 -1.71 9.81 2.97
C LEU A 113 -0.44 9.10 3.40
N CYS A 114 -0.10 9.24 4.69
CA CYS A 114 1.19 8.88 5.25
C CYS A 114 2.33 9.75 4.68
N MET A 115 2.09 11.07 4.63
CA MET A 115 2.94 12.05 3.94
C MET A 115 4.40 12.06 4.39
N ALA A 116 4.70 11.95 5.69
CA ALA A 116 6.06 12.18 6.17
C ALA A 116 7.06 11.17 5.60
N PRO A 117 8.23 11.62 5.10
CA PRO A 117 8.81 12.96 5.29
C PRO A 117 8.40 14.02 4.24
N GLY A 118 7.54 13.70 3.28
CA GLY A 118 6.98 14.62 2.29
C GLY A 118 7.63 14.54 0.91
N GLY A 119 8.29 13.43 0.58
CA GLY A 119 9.08 13.29 -0.66
C GLY A 119 8.25 13.35 -1.94
N PHE A 120 7.09 12.68 -1.98
CA PHE A 120 6.18 12.74 -3.12
C PHE A 120 5.54 14.12 -3.28
N SER A 121 5.03 14.69 -2.19
CA SER A 121 4.54 16.06 -2.17
C SER A 121 5.58 17.09 -2.65
N ALA A 122 6.84 16.94 -2.25
CA ALA A 122 7.94 17.76 -2.75
C ALA A 122 8.23 17.55 -4.25
N ALA A 123 8.08 16.33 -4.77
CA ALA A 123 8.17 16.07 -6.21
C ALA A 123 7.03 16.75 -6.98
N VAL A 124 5.81 16.76 -6.43
CA VAL A 124 4.68 17.49 -7.03
C VAL A 124 4.97 18.98 -7.12
N LEU A 125 5.48 19.61 -6.06
CA LEU A 125 5.79 21.05 -6.06
C LEU A 125 6.85 21.45 -7.10
N LYS A 126 7.70 20.53 -7.55
CA LYS A 126 8.66 20.82 -8.63
C LYS A 126 7.99 21.04 -9.98
N VAL A 127 6.87 20.35 -10.23
CA VAL A 127 6.14 20.42 -11.51
C VAL A 127 4.84 21.22 -11.40
N ASN A 128 4.30 21.38 -10.19
CA ASN A 128 3.14 22.21 -9.86
C ASN A 128 3.46 23.09 -8.64
N PRO A 129 4.21 24.20 -8.81
CA PRO A 129 4.65 25.04 -7.69
C PRO A 129 3.51 25.70 -6.91
N THR A 130 2.31 25.78 -7.51
CA THR A 130 1.13 26.37 -6.89
C THR A 130 0.27 25.35 -6.17
N ALA A 131 0.56 24.04 -6.20
CA ALA A 131 -0.33 23.01 -5.63
C ALA A 131 -0.65 23.25 -4.15
N SER A 132 -1.91 23.00 -3.77
CA SER A 132 -2.37 22.96 -2.37
C SER A 132 -2.16 21.56 -1.84
N LEU A 133 -1.39 21.43 -0.75
CA LEU A 133 -1.01 20.13 -0.21
C LEU A 133 -1.76 19.87 1.08
N HIS A 134 -2.46 18.74 1.13
CA HIS A 134 -3.12 18.20 2.31
C HIS A 134 -2.47 16.88 2.67
N GLY A 135 -2.30 16.60 3.96
CA GLY A 135 -1.62 15.40 4.40
C GLY A 135 -2.16 14.82 5.69
N ILE A 136 -1.99 13.52 5.84
CA ILE A 136 -2.07 12.84 7.13
C ILE A 136 -0.74 12.14 7.37
N THR A 137 -0.18 12.30 8.55
CA THR A 137 1.03 11.56 8.95
C THR A 137 0.87 10.99 10.35
N LEU A 138 1.51 9.84 10.59
CA LEU A 138 1.59 9.28 11.93
C LEU A 138 2.41 10.23 12.83
N PRO A 139 1.95 10.56 14.05
CA PRO A 139 2.71 11.37 14.99
C PRO A 139 4.06 10.75 15.34
N SER A 140 5.07 11.60 15.55
CA SER A 140 6.43 11.13 15.84
C SER A 140 6.52 10.39 17.18
N GLU A 141 5.72 10.81 18.16
CA GLU A 141 5.55 10.17 19.47
C GLU A 141 4.94 8.77 19.39
N LEU A 142 4.29 8.42 18.28
CA LEU A 142 3.78 7.08 18.00
C LEU A 142 4.71 6.29 17.05
N GLY A 143 5.97 6.70 16.91
CA GLY A 143 6.93 6.04 16.01
C GLY A 143 6.86 6.52 14.55
N GLY A 144 6.10 7.58 14.26
CA GLY A 144 6.06 8.22 12.95
C GLY A 144 7.35 8.96 12.58
N HIS A 145 7.48 9.29 11.29
CA HIS A 145 8.59 10.08 10.77
C HIS A 145 8.34 11.59 10.90
N GLU A 146 9.42 12.35 11.04
CA GLU A 146 9.38 13.81 10.98
C GLU A 146 9.04 14.28 9.56
N LEU A 147 8.11 15.24 9.45
CA LEU A 147 7.80 15.92 8.20
C LEU A 147 8.92 16.91 7.87
N LEU A 148 9.61 16.70 6.74
CA LEU A 148 10.71 17.58 6.30
C LEU A 148 10.29 18.61 5.25
N LEU A 149 9.11 18.44 4.66
CA LEU A 149 8.56 19.38 3.70
C LEU A 149 8.00 20.61 4.43
N ALA A 150 8.51 21.78 4.08
CA ALA A 150 7.96 23.08 4.48
C ALA A 150 7.42 23.82 3.26
N HIS A 151 6.15 24.19 3.28
CA HIS A 151 5.51 24.97 2.22
C HIS A 151 4.35 25.79 2.81
N LYS A 152 4.10 27.00 2.28
CA LYS A 152 3.08 27.92 2.82
C LYS A 152 1.65 27.38 2.71
N ASP A 153 1.40 26.55 1.70
CA ASP A 153 0.09 25.97 1.41
C ASP A 153 0.03 24.47 1.77
N LEU A 154 0.69 24.12 2.86
CA LEU A 154 0.75 22.77 3.40
C LEU A 154 -0.14 22.65 4.63
N ASN A 155 -1.13 21.77 4.58
CA ASN A 155 -2.03 21.47 5.69
C ASN A 155 -1.92 19.98 6.05
N VAL A 156 -1.28 19.66 7.18
CA VAL A 156 -1.02 18.29 7.60
C VAL A 156 -1.63 18.02 8.96
N LEU A 157 -2.38 16.93 9.05
CA LEU A 157 -2.89 16.39 10.30
C LEU A 157 -1.93 15.31 10.81
N SER A 158 -1.58 15.40 12.10
CA SER A 158 -0.78 14.40 12.79
C SER A 158 -1.70 13.44 13.52
N MET A 159 -1.95 12.26 12.95
CA MET A 159 -2.86 11.25 13.52
C MET A 159 -2.63 9.86 12.93
N ASP A 160 -3.02 8.82 13.67
CA ASP A 160 -3.08 7.44 13.16
C ASP A 160 -4.33 7.27 12.28
N ILE A 161 -4.12 7.18 10.96
CA ILE A 161 -5.20 7.04 9.97
C ILE A 161 -6.04 5.77 10.18
N THR A 162 -5.47 4.74 10.83
CA THR A 162 -6.16 3.45 11.07
C THR A 162 -7.20 3.53 12.18
N LEU A 163 -7.26 4.66 12.92
CA LEU A 163 -8.23 4.91 13.99
C LEU A 163 -9.42 5.78 13.55
N LEU A 164 -9.54 6.12 12.26
CA LEU A 164 -10.63 6.93 11.70
C LEU A 164 -11.97 6.17 11.61
N ALA A 165 -12.57 5.86 12.75
CA ALA A 165 -13.81 5.10 12.87
C ALA A 165 -14.98 5.71 12.08
N ALA A 166 -15.16 7.04 12.13
CA ALA A 166 -16.23 7.70 11.37
C ALA A 166 -16.04 7.61 9.84
N GLU A 167 -14.80 7.55 9.36
CA GLU A 167 -14.52 7.36 7.93
C GLU A 167 -14.92 5.95 7.46
N MET A 168 -14.94 5.00 8.40
CA MET A 168 -15.32 3.59 8.20
C MET A 168 -16.82 3.33 8.41
N GLY A 169 -17.59 4.37 8.76
CA GLY A 169 -19.03 4.29 9.01
C GLY A 169 -19.40 3.82 10.42
N ILE A 170 -18.46 3.84 11.37
CA ILE A 170 -18.71 3.48 12.77
C ILE A 170 -19.10 4.72 13.57
N LYS A 171 -20.11 4.57 14.44
CA LYS A 171 -20.50 5.62 15.39
C LYS A 171 -19.93 5.35 16.78
N PRO A 172 -19.79 6.38 17.65
CA PRO A 172 -19.28 6.19 19.01
C PRO A 172 -20.04 5.15 19.82
N GLU A 173 -21.37 5.12 19.68
CA GLU A 173 -22.25 4.18 20.38
C GLU A 173 -22.09 2.72 19.95
N ASP A 174 -21.52 2.47 18.77
CA ASP A 174 -21.34 1.13 18.22
C ASP A 174 -20.07 0.46 18.80
N VAL A 175 -19.10 1.24 19.28
CA VAL A 175 -17.80 0.72 19.71
C VAL A 175 -17.94 -0.09 21.01
N PRO A 176 -17.48 -1.36 21.05
CA PRO A 176 -17.46 -2.14 22.28
C PRO A 176 -16.66 -1.45 23.38
N LYS A 177 -17.23 -1.37 24.59
CA LYS A 177 -16.63 -0.64 25.73
C LYS A 177 -15.31 -1.25 26.20
N ASP A 178 -15.14 -2.55 25.99
CA ASP A 178 -13.96 -3.34 26.32
C ASP A 178 -12.93 -3.42 25.18
N HIS A 179 -13.21 -2.78 24.04
CA HIS A 179 -12.24 -2.72 22.95
C HIS A 179 -10.96 -1.98 23.40
N PRO A 180 -9.75 -2.53 23.17
CA PRO A 180 -8.50 -1.94 23.66
C PRO A 180 -8.27 -0.48 23.23
N ASP A 181 -8.70 -0.13 22.02
CA ASP A 181 -8.61 1.23 21.47
C ASP A 181 -9.91 2.06 21.60
N ALA A 182 -10.88 1.66 22.44
CA ALA A 182 -12.20 2.32 22.51
C ALA A 182 -12.10 3.85 22.71
N GLY A 183 -11.17 4.31 23.55
CA GLY A 183 -10.91 5.73 23.82
C GLY A 183 -10.06 6.45 22.77
N MET A 184 -9.52 5.73 21.78
CA MET A 184 -8.59 6.26 20.78
C MET A 184 -9.22 6.46 19.40
N PHE A 185 -10.39 5.86 19.14
CA PHE A 185 -11.07 6.01 17.87
C PHE A 185 -11.49 7.46 17.60
N VAL A 186 -11.32 7.87 16.34
CA VAL A 186 -11.60 9.22 15.88
C VAL A 186 -12.89 9.26 15.08
N PHE A 187 -13.82 10.11 15.54
CA PHE A 187 -15.13 10.29 14.92
C PHE A 187 -15.27 11.58 14.12
N THR A 188 -14.19 12.34 13.97
CA THR A 188 -14.09 13.45 13.04
C THR A 188 -13.52 12.98 11.71
N ARG A 189 -14.12 13.41 10.60
CA ARG A 189 -13.66 13.04 9.26
C ARG A 189 -12.65 14.08 8.77
N PRO A 190 -11.39 13.71 8.49
CA PRO A 190 -10.41 14.65 8.00
C PRO A 190 -10.73 15.09 6.58
N PHE A 191 -10.52 16.38 6.33
CA PHE A 191 -10.65 17.01 5.02
C PHE A 191 -12.01 16.75 4.31
N PRO A 192 -13.17 16.96 4.97
CA PRO A 192 -14.48 16.58 4.43
C PRO A 192 -14.80 17.19 3.06
N ASP A 193 -14.31 18.40 2.82
CA ASP A 193 -14.68 19.20 1.66
C ASP A 193 -13.65 19.16 0.53
N ILE A 194 -12.52 18.46 0.72
CA ILE A 194 -11.49 18.43 -0.33
C ILE A 194 -11.91 17.52 -1.48
N LYS A 195 -11.60 17.96 -2.69
CA LYS A 195 -11.74 17.23 -3.94
C LYS A 195 -10.38 17.23 -4.64
N ALA A 196 -9.53 16.29 -4.23
CA ALA A 196 -8.15 16.19 -4.67
C ALA A 196 -8.05 15.84 -6.16
N ASP A 197 -7.14 16.51 -6.86
CA ASP A 197 -6.65 16.13 -8.19
C ASP A 197 -5.80 14.87 -8.14
N LEU A 198 -5.03 14.73 -7.06
CA LEU A 198 -4.03 13.69 -6.87
C LEU A 198 -4.08 13.18 -5.43
N VAL A 199 -4.11 11.86 -5.26
CA VAL A 199 -3.97 11.19 -3.96
C VAL A 199 -2.77 10.26 -3.98
N PHE A 200 -1.92 10.32 -2.96
CA PHE A 200 -0.92 9.30 -2.67
C PHE A 200 -1.38 8.38 -1.54
N CYS A 201 -1.21 7.08 -1.73
CA CYS A 201 -1.36 6.04 -0.72
C CYS A 201 -0.03 5.26 -0.67
N ASP A 202 0.97 5.79 0.04
CA ASP A 202 2.33 5.22 0.14
C ASP A 202 2.68 4.77 1.57
N GLY A 203 1.67 4.69 2.45
CA GLY A 203 1.81 4.26 3.83
C GLY A 203 2.19 2.80 3.94
N GLN A 204 3.14 2.51 4.84
CA GLN A 204 3.49 1.17 5.28
C GLN A 204 3.47 1.09 6.80
N VAL A 205 3.22 -0.11 7.34
CA VAL A 205 3.31 -0.34 8.78
C VAL A 205 4.75 -0.13 9.24
N LEU A 206 4.95 0.85 10.11
CA LEU A 206 6.26 1.15 10.68
C LEU A 206 6.57 0.18 11.81
N ARG A 207 7.77 -0.41 11.78
CA ARG A 207 8.26 -1.28 12.86
C ARG A 207 8.38 -0.54 14.20
N PRO A 208 8.89 0.72 14.25
CA PRO A 208 8.87 1.51 15.48
C PRO A 208 7.46 1.78 16.03
N HIS A 209 6.41 1.73 15.22
CA HIS A 209 5.04 1.90 15.70
C HIS A 209 4.51 0.67 16.46
N ALA A 210 5.21 -0.47 16.44
CA ALA A 210 4.73 -1.71 17.04
C ALA A 210 4.47 -1.61 18.55
N GLU A 211 5.28 -0.85 19.28
CA GLU A 211 5.12 -0.66 20.74
C GLU A 211 3.89 0.19 21.11
N HIS A 212 3.29 0.88 20.14
CA HIS A 212 2.14 1.76 20.34
C HIS A 212 0.82 1.14 19.90
N ARG A 213 0.84 -0.10 19.41
CA ARG A 213 -0.35 -0.82 18.94
C ARG A 213 -0.81 -1.81 19.98
N ALA A 214 -2.12 -1.92 20.15
CA ALA A 214 -2.72 -3.03 20.88
C ALA A 214 -2.46 -4.36 20.16
N ASP A 215 -2.35 -5.45 20.93
CA ASP A 215 -1.91 -6.77 20.44
C ASP A 215 -2.78 -7.32 19.30
N TYR A 216 -4.09 -7.06 19.31
CA TYR A 216 -5.02 -7.53 18.27
C TYR A 216 -4.64 -7.02 16.86
N ARG A 217 -3.91 -5.90 16.78
CA ARG A 217 -3.49 -5.25 15.53
C ARG A 217 -2.32 -5.96 14.86
N GLN A 218 -1.55 -6.77 15.58
CA GLN A 218 -0.23 -7.22 15.14
C GLN A 218 -0.22 -7.88 13.75
N ASN A 219 -1.24 -8.70 13.47
CA ASN A 219 -1.36 -9.44 12.21
C ASN A 219 -2.36 -8.82 11.22
N THR A 220 -3.00 -7.71 11.56
CA THR A 220 -4.07 -7.13 10.73
C THR A 220 -3.80 -5.67 10.34
N GLU A 221 -2.77 -5.06 10.93
CA GLU A 221 -2.47 -3.64 10.77
C GLU A 221 -2.25 -3.21 9.32
N ALA A 222 -1.61 -4.06 8.50
CA ALA A 222 -1.41 -3.76 7.09
C ALA A 222 -2.75 -3.64 6.35
N THR A 223 -3.69 -4.54 6.60
CA THR A 223 -5.05 -4.49 6.03
C THR A 223 -5.80 -3.26 6.53
N ARG A 224 -5.66 -2.90 7.81
CA ARG A 224 -6.29 -1.70 8.37
C ARG A 224 -5.73 -0.42 7.72
N LEU A 225 -4.41 -0.34 7.57
CA LEU A 225 -3.73 0.79 6.95
C LEU A 225 -4.08 0.94 5.46
N ASP A 226 -4.03 -0.15 4.70
CA ASP A 226 -4.43 -0.16 3.29
C ASP A 226 -5.89 0.29 3.14
N SER A 227 -6.79 -0.28 3.94
CA SER A 227 -8.22 0.06 3.90
C SER A 227 -8.45 1.54 4.23
N ALA A 228 -7.79 2.08 5.26
CA ALA A 228 -7.92 3.47 5.64
C ALA A 228 -7.40 4.43 4.56
N GLN A 229 -6.26 4.13 3.95
CA GLN A 229 -5.72 4.91 2.85
C GLN A 229 -6.65 4.88 1.62
N LEU A 230 -7.16 3.71 1.25
CA LEU A 230 -7.99 3.52 0.07
C LEU A 230 -9.39 4.14 0.22
N VAL A 231 -10.02 3.98 1.39
CA VAL A 231 -11.33 4.59 1.70
C VAL A 231 -11.21 6.11 1.71
N LEU A 232 -10.26 6.67 2.47
CA LEU A 232 -10.10 8.11 2.55
C LEU A 232 -9.70 8.68 1.18
N GLY A 233 -8.79 8.01 0.46
CA GLY A 233 -8.36 8.42 -0.86
C GLY A 233 -9.49 8.49 -1.88
N LEU A 234 -10.32 7.45 -1.99
CA LEU A 234 -11.48 7.47 -2.90
C LEU A 234 -12.57 8.45 -2.48
N ASN A 235 -12.79 8.66 -1.18
CA ASN A 235 -13.78 9.63 -0.70
C ASN A 235 -13.37 11.08 -0.99
N ARG A 236 -12.07 11.34 -1.19
CA ARG A 236 -11.51 12.68 -1.41
C ARG A 236 -11.00 12.93 -2.82
N ILE A 237 -10.85 11.92 -3.67
CA ILE A 237 -10.49 12.15 -5.07
C ILE A 237 -11.67 12.75 -5.83
N LYS A 238 -11.39 13.70 -6.73
CA LYS A 238 -12.41 14.21 -7.65
C LYS A 238 -12.63 13.26 -8.84
N PRO A 239 -13.81 13.29 -9.49
CA PRO A 239 -14.00 12.60 -10.76
C PRO A 239 -12.93 13.01 -11.78
N GLY A 240 -12.30 12.00 -12.39
CA GLY A 240 -11.21 12.19 -13.34
C GLY A 240 -9.82 12.36 -12.71
N GLY A 241 -9.70 12.38 -11.38
CA GLY A 241 -8.44 12.52 -10.66
C GLY A 241 -7.49 11.33 -10.81
N THR A 242 -6.32 11.44 -10.17
CA THR A 242 -5.26 10.43 -10.16
C THR A 242 -5.01 9.91 -8.76
N MET A 243 -4.86 8.59 -8.60
CA MET A 243 -4.35 7.97 -7.38
C MET A 243 -3.04 7.23 -7.69
N ILE A 244 -2.06 7.40 -6.81
CA ILE A 244 -0.78 6.70 -6.85
C ILE A 244 -0.69 5.86 -5.57
N ILE A 245 -0.63 4.55 -5.73
CA ILE A 245 -0.77 3.59 -4.63
C ILE A 245 0.46 2.69 -4.61
N LEU A 246 1.13 2.60 -3.46
CA LEU A 246 2.21 1.66 -3.24
C LEU A 246 1.67 0.23 -3.24
N CYS A 247 2.32 -0.65 -4.00
CA CYS A 247 1.96 -2.04 -4.12
C CYS A 247 3.21 -2.91 -3.97
N HIS A 248 3.02 -4.13 -3.49
CA HIS A 248 4.07 -5.12 -3.32
C HIS A 248 3.65 -6.42 -3.98
N ARG A 249 4.60 -7.11 -4.61
CA ARG A 249 4.38 -8.45 -5.21
C ARG A 249 3.13 -8.47 -6.09
N LEU A 250 3.28 -8.08 -7.35
CA LEU A 250 2.16 -8.02 -8.29
C LEU A 250 1.42 -9.38 -8.39
N GLU A 251 2.13 -10.48 -8.17
CA GLU A 251 1.65 -11.86 -8.09
C GLU A 251 0.91 -12.25 -6.80
N ALA A 252 0.79 -11.35 -5.82
CA ALA A 252 0.00 -11.59 -4.61
C ALA A 252 -1.47 -11.31 -4.90
N TRP A 253 -2.37 -12.13 -4.34
CA TRP A 253 -3.81 -12.02 -4.53
C TRP A 253 -4.33 -10.64 -4.15
N HIS A 254 -3.98 -10.13 -2.97
CA HIS A 254 -4.39 -8.80 -2.51
C HIS A 254 -4.05 -7.72 -3.53
N THR A 255 -2.80 -7.72 -4.03
CA THR A 255 -2.32 -6.74 -5.02
C THR A 255 -2.99 -6.91 -6.38
N THR A 256 -3.12 -8.15 -6.88
CA THR A 256 -3.81 -8.45 -8.14
C THR A 256 -5.28 -8.01 -8.07
N ASN A 257 -5.96 -8.33 -6.98
CA ASN A 257 -7.36 -8.02 -6.76
C ASN A 257 -7.58 -6.50 -6.64
N LEU A 258 -6.67 -5.77 -5.96
CA LEU A 258 -6.65 -4.32 -5.89
C LEU A 258 -6.53 -3.69 -7.29
N ILE A 259 -5.53 -4.10 -8.07
CA ILE A 259 -5.29 -3.59 -9.43
C ILE A 259 -6.49 -3.89 -10.34
N TYR A 260 -7.03 -5.11 -10.26
CA TYR A 260 -8.24 -5.51 -10.98
C TYR A 260 -9.43 -4.61 -10.64
N LYS A 261 -9.69 -4.35 -9.36
CA LYS A 261 -10.76 -3.40 -8.94
C LYS A 261 -10.57 -2.03 -9.57
N PHE A 262 -9.38 -1.44 -9.42
CA PHE A 262 -9.10 -0.13 -10.01
C PHE A 262 -9.24 -0.13 -11.54
N SER A 263 -8.96 -1.24 -12.22
CA SER A 263 -9.15 -1.35 -13.67
C SER A 263 -10.61 -1.15 -14.12
N ARG A 264 -11.57 -1.38 -13.21
CA ARG A 264 -13.00 -1.26 -13.52
C ARG A 264 -13.54 0.17 -13.44
N PHE A 265 -12.85 1.07 -12.75
CA PHE A 265 -13.31 2.46 -12.54
C PHE A 265 -12.20 3.49 -12.78
N SER A 266 -11.08 3.10 -13.39
CA SER A 266 -9.98 3.99 -13.71
C SER A 266 -9.11 3.42 -14.85
N ASN A 267 -8.30 4.28 -15.45
CA ASN A 267 -7.22 3.87 -16.34
C ASN A 267 -5.98 3.52 -15.51
N ILE A 268 -5.55 2.25 -15.60
CA ILE A 268 -4.44 1.75 -14.78
C ILE A 268 -3.14 1.56 -15.56
N ARG A 269 -2.03 1.92 -14.91
CA ARG A 269 -0.65 1.57 -15.30
C ARG A 269 0.15 1.28 -14.03
N VAL A 270 1.30 0.63 -14.18
CA VAL A 270 2.23 0.41 -13.05
C VAL A 270 3.59 1.04 -13.33
N HIS A 271 4.28 1.45 -12.27
CA HIS A 271 5.62 2.03 -12.34
C HIS A 271 6.53 1.43 -11.26
N LYS A 272 7.67 0.90 -11.67
CA LYS A 272 8.75 0.51 -10.77
C LYS A 272 9.94 1.44 -10.98
N ALA A 273 10.38 2.10 -9.91
CA ALA A 273 11.52 2.99 -9.96
C ALA A 273 12.80 2.25 -10.36
N LYS A 274 13.59 2.85 -11.25
CA LYS A 274 14.83 2.30 -11.79
C LYS A 274 16.05 2.66 -10.95
N THR A 275 15.97 3.65 -10.06
CA THR A 275 17.11 4.07 -9.25
C THR A 275 17.03 3.64 -7.79
N SER A 276 15.82 3.48 -7.26
CA SER A 276 15.57 3.21 -5.84
C SER A 276 14.69 1.98 -5.66
N HIS A 277 14.90 1.22 -4.59
CA HIS A 277 14.11 0.02 -4.26
C HIS A 277 14.02 -1.03 -5.39
N GLN A 278 14.98 -1.03 -6.33
CA GLN A 278 14.95 -1.84 -7.54
C GLN A 278 14.87 -3.35 -7.23
N VAL A 279 15.62 -3.80 -6.21
CA VAL A 279 15.64 -5.20 -5.76
C VAL A 279 14.40 -5.62 -4.98
N LYS A 280 13.67 -4.66 -4.39
CA LYS A 280 12.44 -4.92 -3.61
C LYS A 280 11.29 -5.26 -4.56
N SER A 281 10.26 -5.92 -4.02
CA SER A 281 9.02 -6.23 -4.72
C SER A 281 8.10 -5.03 -4.90
N SER A 282 8.45 -3.86 -4.33
CA SER A 282 7.63 -2.66 -4.39
C SER A 282 7.57 -2.04 -5.78
N PHE A 283 6.40 -1.49 -6.09
CA PHE A 283 6.08 -0.71 -7.29
C PHE A 283 4.85 0.17 -7.00
N TYR A 284 4.49 1.05 -7.93
CA TYR A 284 3.33 1.93 -7.80
C TYR A 284 2.27 1.56 -8.83
N LEU A 285 1.03 1.38 -8.37
CA LEU A 285 -0.16 1.47 -9.21
C LEU A 285 -0.46 2.95 -9.45
N ILE A 286 -0.68 3.31 -10.71
CA ILE A 286 -1.08 4.64 -11.14
C ILE A 286 -2.47 4.51 -11.76
N ALA A 287 -3.48 4.95 -11.04
CA ALA A 287 -4.87 4.96 -11.46
C ALA A 287 -5.24 6.40 -11.86
N THR A 288 -5.51 6.62 -13.14
CA THR A 288 -5.89 7.93 -13.68
C THR A 288 -7.35 7.91 -14.13
N LYS A 289 -7.96 9.09 -14.29
CA LYS A 289 -9.38 9.20 -14.67
C LYS A 289 -10.29 8.40 -13.71
N VAL A 290 -9.97 8.45 -12.41
CA VAL A 290 -10.73 7.72 -11.39
C VAL A 290 -12.17 8.18 -11.38
N GLN A 291 -13.11 7.24 -11.35
CA GLN A 291 -14.55 7.48 -11.29
C GLN A 291 -15.06 7.09 -9.89
N PRO A 292 -14.83 7.93 -8.85
CA PRO A 292 -15.13 7.58 -7.47
C PRO A 292 -16.63 7.38 -7.19
N GLU A 293 -17.48 7.88 -8.08
CA GLU A 293 -18.94 7.78 -8.00
C GLU A 293 -19.51 6.60 -8.81
N SER A 294 -18.66 5.80 -9.47
CA SER A 294 -19.14 4.59 -10.15
C SER A 294 -19.61 3.55 -9.12
N GLU A 295 -20.48 2.64 -9.56
CA GLU A 295 -20.96 1.55 -8.72
C GLU A 295 -19.81 0.64 -8.25
N GLU A 296 -18.82 0.40 -9.11
CA GLU A 296 -17.62 -0.35 -8.79
C GLU A 296 -16.76 0.32 -7.71
N ALA A 297 -16.58 1.64 -7.81
CA ALA A 297 -15.82 2.39 -6.82
C ALA A 297 -16.52 2.37 -5.46
N ARG A 298 -17.85 2.57 -5.43
CA ARG A 298 -18.65 2.48 -4.19
C ARG A 298 -18.57 1.10 -3.55
N ARG A 299 -18.70 0.03 -4.36
CA ARG A 299 -18.52 -1.35 -3.87
C ARG A 299 -17.13 -1.60 -3.33
N ALA A 300 -16.09 -1.06 -3.98
CA ALA A 300 -14.71 -1.17 -3.49
C ALA A 300 -14.54 -0.50 -2.13
N VAL A 301 -15.06 0.73 -1.95
CA VAL A 301 -15.05 1.45 -0.68
C VAL A 301 -15.73 0.64 0.43
N GLU A 302 -16.94 0.14 0.20
CA GLU A 302 -17.66 -0.63 1.23
C GLU A 302 -16.94 -1.95 1.58
N ARG A 303 -16.31 -2.60 0.60
CA ARG A 303 -15.47 -3.79 0.86
C ARG A 303 -14.26 -3.45 1.74
N TRP A 304 -13.57 -2.34 1.50
CA TRP A 304 -12.45 -1.91 2.34
C TRP A 304 -12.88 -1.47 3.74
N LYS A 305 -14.02 -0.80 3.87
CA LYS A 305 -14.59 -0.50 5.20
C LYS A 305 -14.91 -1.79 5.96
N ARG A 306 -15.51 -2.79 5.31
CA ARG A 306 -15.78 -4.09 5.94
C ARG A 306 -14.48 -4.81 6.34
N ALA A 307 -13.46 -4.79 5.47
CA ALA A 307 -12.15 -5.34 5.80
C ALA A 307 -11.55 -4.68 7.05
N TRP A 308 -11.61 -3.35 7.13
CA TRP A 308 -11.19 -2.61 8.31
C TRP A 308 -12.02 -2.97 9.55
N ARG A 309 -13.35 -3.08 9.44
CA ARG A 309 -14.22 -3.47 10.57
C ARG A 309 -13.89 -4.87 11.08
N ARG A 310 -13.78 -5.85 10.19
CA ARG A 310 -13.40 -7.25 10.52
C ARG A 310 -12.08 -7.33 11.26
N THR A 311 -11.09 -6.58 10.78
CA THR A 311 -9.74 -6.56 11.37
C THR A 311 -9.62 -5.72 12.63
N THR A 312 -10.60 -4.85 12.90
CA THR A 312 -10.62 -3.98 14.08
C THR A 312 -11.45 -4.60 15.21
N PHE A 313 -12.64 -5.10 14.89
CA PHE A 313 -13.63 -5.55 15.87
C PHE A 313 -13.87 -7.07 15.83
N TRP A 314 -12.84 -7.84 15.49
CA TRP A 314 -12.92 -9.31 15.39
C TRP A 314 -13.55 -9.94 16.65
N GLY A 315 -14.47 -10.88 16.45
CA GLY A 315 -15.19 -11.54 17.55
C GLY A 315 -16.27 -10.68 18.22
N SER A 316 -16.66 -9.56 17.60
CA SER A 316 -17.83 -8.76 18.00
C SER A 316 -18.87 -8.70 16.88
N GLU A 317 -20.09 -8.29 17.22
CA GLU A 317 -21.19 -8.13 16.26
C GLU A 317 -20.84 -7.16 15.10
N LEU A 318 -19.91 -6.23 15.30
CA LEU A 318 -19.44 -5.29 14.27
C LEU A 318 -18.57 -5.92 13.18
N ALA A 319 -18.02 -7.11 13.41
CA ALA A 319 -17.17 -7.77 12.43
C ALA A 319 -17.95 -8.29 11.21
N GLU A 320 -19.29 -8.35 11.25
CA GLU A 320 -20.11 -9.01 10.22
C GLU A 320 -19.51 -10.40 9.88
N GLU A 321 -19.56 -11.31 10.85
CA GLU A 321 -18.95 -12.65 10.75
C GLU A 321 -19.47 -13.40 9.50
N GLU A 322 -18.54 -13.84 8.66
CA GLU A 322 -18.75 -14.99 7.78
C GLU A 322 -18.06 -16.16 8.49
N ASP A 323 -18.83 -17.12 8.99
CA ASP A 323 -18.38 -18.25 9.81
C ASP A 323 -16.98 -18.78 9.40
N GLY A 324 -16.03 -18.73 10.35
CA GLY A 324 -14.78 -19.49 10.31
C GLY A 324 -13.67 -19.00 9.37
N LYS A 325 -13.80 -17.84 8.69
CA LYS A 325 -12.74 -17.31 7.81
C LYS A 325 -11.75 -16.42 8.57
N ASP A 326 -10.46 -16.51 8.25
CA ASP A 326 -9.40 -15.66 8.81
C ASP A 326 -9.71 -14.15 8.59
N PRO A 327 -9.66 -13.29 9.63
CA PRO A 327 -9.95 -11.84 9.54
C PRO A 327 -9.10 -11.09 8.52
N THR A 328 -7.92 -11.60 8.21
CA THR A 328 -6.99 -11.01 7.25
C THR A 328 -7.33 -11.36 5.81
N ILE A 329 -8.14 -12.40 5.60
CA ILE A 329 -8.63 -12.81 4.28
C ILE A 329 -9.81 -11.91 3.94
N VAL A 330 -9.50 -10.82 3.23
CA VAL A 330 -10.49 -10.02 2.52
C VAL A 330 -10.95 -10.82 1.30
N ASP A 331 -11.75 -11.85 1.53
CA ASP A 331 -12.49 -12.52 0.47
C ASP A 331 -13.51 -11.51 -0.06
N GLY A 332 -13.13 -10.80 -1.12
CA GLY A 332 -13.92 -9.76 -1.74
C GLY A 332 -15.15 -10.30 -2.49
N GLY A 333 -15.47 -11.58 -2.34
CA GLY A 333 -16.49 -12.28 -3.12
C GLY A 333 -16.11 -12.47 -4.59
N ASP A 334 -14.91 -12.04 -4.99
CA ASP A 334 -14.38 -12.29 -6.33
C ASP A 334 -13.51 -13.54 -6.25
N ARG A 335 -13.85 -14.58 -7.01
CA ARG A 335 -13.04 -15.80 -7.08
C ARG A 335 -11.77 -15.51 -7.87
N VAL A 336 -10.65 -16.07 -7.43
CA VAL A 336 -9.35 -15.84 -8.08
C VAL A 336 -9.36 -16.31 -9.53
N GLU A 337 -10.09 -17.38 -9.83
CA GLU A 337 -10.28 -17.91 -11.18
C GLU A 337 -11.00 -16.90 -12.09
N ASP A 338 -12.10 -16.32 -11.62
CA ASP A 338 -12.88 -15.32 -12.39
C ASP A 338 -12.03 -14.07 -12.68
N VAL A 339 -11.18 -13.66 -11.72
CA VAL A 339 -10.25 -12.54 -11.91
C VAL A 339 -9.18 -12.90 -12.94
N LEU A 340 -8.61 -14.11 -12.89
CA LEU A 340 -7.60 -14.53 -13.86
C LEU A 340 -8.17 -14.69 -15.27
N GLU A 341 -9.41 -15.18 -15.39
CA GLU A 341 -10.11 -15.26 -16.67
C GLU A 341 -10.31 -13.88 -17.28
N ALA A 342 -10.80 -12.91 -16.50
CA ALA A 342 -11.09 -11.56 -16.98
C ALA A 342 -9.84 -10.67 -17.14
N PHE A 343 -8.82 -10.86 -16.30
CA PHE A 343 -7.72 -9.90 -16.13
C PHE A 343 -6.32 -10.52 -16.23
N GLY A 344 -6.17 -11.84 -16.29
CA GLY A 344 -4.86 -12.53 -16.26
C GLY A 344 -3.90 -12.09 -17.37
N GLY A 345 -4.39 -11.95 -18.60
CA GLY A 345 -3.59 -11.42 -19.71
C GLY A 345 -3.10 -9.99 -19.45
N ARG A 346 -3.99 -9.12 -18.95
CA ARG A 346 -3.64 -7.74 -18.59
C ARG A 346 -2.71 -7.67 -17.38
N LEU A 347 -2.83 -8.58 -16.43
CA LEU A 347 -1.93 -8.72 -15.29
C LEU A 347 -0.49 -9.00 -15.77
N ILE A 348 -0.32 -9.90 -16.74
CA ILE A 348 0.97 -10.20 -17.36
C ILE A 348 1.55 -8.97 -18.07
N GLU A 349 0.74 -8.27 -18.86
CA GLU A 349 1.19 -7.04 -19.56
C GLU A 349 1.72 -5.98 -18.59
N LEU A 350 1.02 -5.77 -17.47
CA LEU A 350 1.43 -4.85 -16.42
C LEU A 350 2.67 -5.37 -15.66
N GLY A 351 2.72 -6.67 -15.40
CA GLY A 351 3.78 -7.31 -14.60
C GLY A 351 5.14 -7.34 -15.27
N ARG A 352 5.20 -7.64 -16.58
CA ARG A 352 6.46 -7.77 -17.35
C ARG A 352 7.51 -6.68 -17.07
N PRO A 353 7.20 -5.38 -17.20
CA PRO A 353 8.19 -4.33 -16.94
C PRO A 353 8.66 -4.31 -15.47
N VAL A 354 7.77 -4.57 -14.52
CA VAL A 354 8.08 -4.61 -13.08
C VAL A 354 9.01 -5.80 -12.78
N TRP A 355 8.65 -6.99 -13.28
CA TRP A 355 9.40 -8.21 -13.03
C TRP A 355 10.79 -8.18 -13.65
N ARG A 356 10.89 -7.72 -14.91
CA ARG A 356 12.17 -7.57 -15.61
C ARG A 356 13.11 -6.63 -14.88
N LEU A 357 12.62 -5.45 -14.48
CA LEU A 357 13.43 -4.47 -13.74
C LEU A 357 13.92 -5.05 -12.41
N GLN A 358 13.07 -5.79 -11.69
CA GLN A 358 13.47 -6.41 -10.44
C GLN A 358 14.50 -7.53 -10.65
N ALA A 359 14.28 -8.43 -11.61
CA ALA A 359 15.20 -9.53 -11.89
C ALA A 359 16.59 -8.99 -12.25
N ASN A 360 16.65 -8.01 -13.15
CA ASN A 360 17.88 -7.34 -13.53
C ASN A 360 18.58 -6.67 -12.34
N ALA A 361 17.83 -6.04 -11.43
CA ALA A 361 18.39 -5.40 -10.25
C ALA A 361 18.96 -6.42 -9.25
N ILE A 362 18.27 -7.53 -9.04
CA ILE A 362 18.75 -8.61 -8.16
C ILE A 362 20.02 -9.22 -8.74
N GLN A 363 20.03 -9.56 -10.04
CA GLN A 363 21.22 -10.10 -10.71
C GLN A 363 22.42 -9.17 -10.67
N ASN A 364 22.17 -7.86 -10.68
CA ASN A 364 23.23 -6.86 -10.66
C ASN A 364 23.69 -6.45 -9.26
N SER A 365 23.07 -6.96 -8.21
CA SER A 365 23.47 -6.65 -6.84
C SER A 365 24.85 -7.24 -6.52
N TRP A 366 25.58 -6.59 -5.63
CA TRP A 366 26.92 -7.03 -5.26
C TRP A 366 26.93 -8.40 -4.58
N TRP A 367 25.88 -8.74 -3.82
CA TRP A 367 25.73 -10.05 -3.16
C TRP A 367 25.39 -11.16 -4.15
N PHE A 368 24.74 -10.85 -5.28
CA PHE A 368 24.39 -11.85 -6.28
C PHE A 368 25.56 -12.16 -7.22
N LYS A 369 26.37 -11.15 -7.57
CA LYS A 369 27.51 -11.32 -8.49
C LYS A 369 28.64 -12.21 -7.97
N LYS A 370 28.77 -12.40 -6.65
CA LYS A 370 29.79 -13.26 -6.05
C LYS A 370 29.54 -14.76 -6.21
N GLN A 371 28.36 -15.17 -6.71
CA GLN A 371 28.01 -16.58 -6.92
C GLN A 371 28.30 -17.09 -8.34
N LYS A 372 28.66 -16.21 -9.28
CA LYS A 372 29.19 -16.58 -10.60
C LYS A 372 30.71 -16.58 -10.55
#